data_AF-A2CHK6-F1
#
_entry.id   AF-A2CHK6-F1
#
_cell.length_a   1.000
_cell.length_b   1.000
_cell.length_c   1.000
_cell.angle_alpha   90.00
_cell.angle_beta   90.00
_cell.angle_gamma   90.00
#
_symmetry.space_group_name_H-M   'P 1'
#
loop_
_entity.id
_entity.type
_entity.pdbx_description
1 polymer ?
#
loop_
_entity_poly.entity_id
_entity_poly.type
_entity_poly.pdbx_seq_one_letter_code
_entity_poly.pdbx_strand_id
1 'polypeptide(L)'
;VRKRPGMYIGSTGERGLHHLVWEIVDNSIDECMAGYADEITIELLPNNIVKVTDNGRGIPVDLHPKTHRPAVETILTVLHAGGKFDGKSYKVSGGLHGVGSSVVNALTVWFRVTIARDGKLYQQEYKRGVPQYDLKVIGESSHTGTVIEFLADDEIFKEVNTYDFERLRNRIQELAFLNRNVKINISDQRDPKTEKHVYYSYQYEGGIIEYVHFLNTSKQEVNKTVIYIEKEIDGITVELALQYNSDYSTNLFSFANNIHTHEGGMHEDGFKLALTRVLGRYAQEQNILKKDESFIGEDTREGLTAIVSIKHPDPQFEGQTKTKLGNPEVRQITSQITGEILERYLMENPADAKAIIEKILMASRARIAARKAREATRRKSPLDMLGFASKLADCRNKSPEISEIYIVEGDSAGGSAKQGRDSEFQAILPLRGKVLNVEKSRLDKILSNKEILSMIQAFGTGIGEDFDAAKARYHKIVIMTDADVDGAHIRTLLLTFLYRHLKGLIDMGYVYIAQPPLYKVQSGKKVEYVYDEERLPKVLEAFGGRPQIQRYKGLGEMNPEQLWETTMDPTTRTLLRVSLQDAMNADQVFS
;
A
#
# COMPACT_ATOMS: atom_id res chain seq x y z
N VAL A 1 3.22 28.47 10.22
CA VAL A 1 2.79 27.54 9.15
C VAL A 1 3.65 27.65 7.88
N ARG A 2 3.49 28.69 7.02
CA ARG A 2 4.16 28.80 5.70
C ARG A 2 5.69 28.59 5.67
N LYS A 3 6.42 29.03 6.71
CA LYS A 3 7.89 28.88 6.79
C LYS A 3 8.35 27.41 6.97
N ARG A 4 7.51 26.58 7.60
CA ARG A 4 7.80 25.17 7.92
C ARG A 4 6.51 24.34 7.76
N PRO A 5 5.99 24.17 6.54
CA PRO A 5 4.70 23.52 6.29
C PRO A 5 4.68 22.06 6.74
N GLY A 6 5.77 21.30 6.53
CA GLY A 6 5.84 19.88 6.88
C GLY A 6 5.60 19.57 8.37
N MET A 7 5.83 20.52 9.28
CA MET A 7 5.50 20.34 10.71
C MET A 7 3.99 20.26 10.97
N TYR A 8 3.16 20.79 10.07
CA TYR A 8 1.71 20.88 10.23
C TYR A 8 0.98 19.85 9.36
N ILE A 9 1.44 19.67 8.11
CA ILE A 9 0.79 18.80 7.10
C ILE A 9 1.62 17.56 6.73
N GLY A 10 2.69 17.29 7.48
CA GLY A 10 3.59 16.14 7.28
C GLY A 10 4.64 16.34 6.19
N SER A 11 4.26 16.77 4.98
CA SER A 11 5.20 17.01 3.87
C SER A 11 4.73 18.13 2.94
N THR A 12 5.57 18.53 1.97
CA THR A 12 5.22 19.44 0.87
C THR A 12 5.07 18.73 -0.47
N GLY A 13 5.03 17.39 -0.45
CA GLY A 13 4.75 16.58 -1.62
C GLY A 13 3.27 16.19 -1.70
N GLU A 14 2.98 15.16 -2.47
CA GLU A 14 1.62 14.67 -2.72
C GLU A 14 0.81 14.40 -1.43
N ARG A 15 1.43 13.77 -0.41
CA ARG A 15 0.76 13.48 0.88
C ARG A 15 0.27 14.76 1.56
N GLY A 16 1.11 15.80 1.61
CA GLY A 16 0.76 17.07 2.23
C GLY A 16 -0.30 17.85 1.45
N LEU A 17 -0.25 17.78 0.11
CA LEU A 17 -1.24 18.42 -0.75
C LEU A 17 -2.65 17.87 -0.48
N HIS A 18 -2.81 16.54 -0.49
CA HIS A 18 -4.10 15.90 -0.19
C HIS A 18 -4.54 16.13 1.25
N HIS A 19 -3.60 16.29 2.18
CA HIS A 19 -3.91 16.59 3.58
C HIS A 19 -4.64 17.92 3.77
N LEU A 20 -4.46 18.89 2.86
CA LEU A 20 -5.27 20.11 2.86
C LEU A 20 -6.76 19.82 2.68
N VAL A 21 -7.10 18.87 1.80
CA VAL A 21 -8.48 18.45 1.54
C VAL A 21 -9.04 17.73 2.76
N TRP A 22 -8.25 16.82 3.36
CA TRP A 22 -8.66 16.06 4.54
C TRP A 22 -9.03 16.96 5.72
N GLU A 23 -8.25 17.99 6.01
CA GLU A 23 -8.55 18.90 7.12
C GLU A 23 -9.88 19.66 6.95
N ILE A 24 -10.33 19.89 5.70
CA ILE A 24 -11.63 20.52 5.44
C ILE A 24 -12.76 19.48 5.47
N VAL A 25 -12.55 18.32 4.85
CA VAL A 25 -13.54 17.23 4.84
C VAL A 25 -13.78 16.69 6.25
N ASP A 26 -12.73 16.49 7.06
CA ASP A 26 -12.84 15.98 8.42
C ASP A 26 -13.67 16.93 9.32
N ASN A 27 -13.58 18.25 9.10
CA ASN A 27 -14.45 19.20 9.80
C ASN A 27 -15.92 19.07 9.40
N SER A 28 -16.19 18.76 8.13
CA SER A 28 -17.55 18.50 7.63
C SER A 28 -18.10 17.19 8.21
N ILE A 29 -17.25 16.16 8.29
CA ILE A 29 -17.58 14.88 8.94
C ILE A 29 -17.85 15.07 10.43
N ASP A 30 -17.13 15.95 11.12
CA ASP A 30 -17.41 16.25 12.52
C ASP A 30 -18.82 16.86 12.72
N GLU A 31 -19.35 17.63 11.76
CA GLU A 31 -20.77 18.07 11.77
C GLU A 31 -21.73 16.90 11.58
N CYS A 32 -21.39 15.93 10.72
CA CYS A 32 -22.18 14.71 10.54
C CYS A 32 -22.18 13.84 11.81
N MET A 33 -21.02 13.64 12.43
CA MET A 33 -20.89 12.90 13.68
C MET A 33 -21.67 13.56 14.83
N ALA A 34 -21.78 14.89 14.81
CA ALA A 34 -22.58 15.64 15.76
C ALA A 34 -24.10 15.62 15.43
N GLY A 35 -24.50 15.03 14.31
CA GLY A 35 -25.89 14.87 13.89
C GLY A 35 -26.51 16.10 13.24
N TYR A 36 -25.69 17.05 12.77
CA TYR A 36 -26.19 18.30 12.16
C TYR A 36 -26.05 18.34 10.64
N ALA A 37 -25.25 17.46 10.05
CA ALA A 37 -25.09 17.32 8.61
C ALA A 37 -25.35 15.88 8.19
N ASP A 38 -25.89 15.69 7.00
CA ASP A 38 -26.09 14.37 6.38
C ASP A 38 -25.58 14.29 4.93
N GLU A 39 -25.16 15.42 4.34
CA GLU A 39 -24.62 15.49 2.99
C GLU A 39 -23.35 16.34 2.92
N ILE A 40 -22.30 15.77 2.31
CA ILE A 40 -21.04 16.45 2.01
C ILE A 40 -20.73 16.28 0.52
N THR A 41 -20.31 17.36 -0.14
CA THR A 41 -19.93 17.33 -1.56
C THR A 41 -18.52 17.88 -1.75
N ILE A 42 -17.66 17.11 -2.41
CA ILE A 42 -16.29 17.46 -2.75
C ILE A 42 -16.18 17.60 -4.27
N GLU A 43 -15.67 18.72 -4.75
CA GLU A 43 -15.54 19.00 -6.18
C GLU A 43 -14.10 19.44 -6.48
N LEU A 44 -13.45 18.75 -7.43
CA LEU A 44 -12.23 19.23 -8.07
C LEU A 44 -12.61 20.04 -9.29
N LEU A 45 -12.52 21.35 -9.18
CA LEU A 45 -12.87 22.31 -10.23
C LEU A 45 -11.67 22.59 -11.14
N PRO A 46 -11.89 23.18 -12.34
CA PRO A 46 -10.81 23.61 -13.23
C PRO A 46 -9.72 24.41 -12.51
N ASN A 47 -8.47 24.26 -12.95
CA ASN A 47 -7.27 24.83 -12.33
C ASN A 47 -6.92 24.26 -10.94
N ASN A 48 -7.28 23.00 -10.66
CA ASN A 48 -7.01 22.32 -9.38
C ASN A 48 -7.58 23.06 -8.16
N ILE A 49 -8.73 23.72 -8.33
CA ILE A 49 -9.45 24.33 -7.22
C ILE A 49 -10.24 23.23 -6.52
N VAL A 50 -10.18 23.20 -5.18
CA VAL A 50 -10.97 22.28 -4.37
C VAL A 50 -12.14 23.03 -3.77
N LYS A 51 -13.33 22.45 -3.86
CA LYS A 51 -14.54 22.95 -3.20
C LYS A 51 -15.13 21.85 -2.32
N VAL A 52 -15.39 22.16 -1.07
CA VAL A 52 -16.06 21.28 -0.11
C VAL A 52 -17.31 21.98 0.40
N THR A 53 -18.45 21.32 0.31
CA THR A 53 -19.76 21.82 0.75
C THR A 53 -20.35 20.86 1.76
N ASP A 54 -20.79 21.35 2.91
CA ASP A 54 -21.57 20.61 3.90
C ASP A 54 -22.90 21.31 4.17
N ASN A 55 -23.91 20.55 4.62
CA ASN A 55 -25.21 21.07 5.04
C ASN A 55 -25.35 21.14 6.58
N GLY A 56 -24.25 21.29 7.29
CA GLY A 56 -24.23 21.38 8.75
C GLY A 56 -24.75 22.70 9.30
N ARG A 57 -24.33 23.05 10.52
CA ARG A 57 -24.77 24.29 11.19
C ARG A 57 -24.21 25.57 10.57
N GLY A 58 -23.18 25.47 9.74
CA GLY A 58 -22.38 26.61 9.29
C GLY A 58 -21.40 27.11 10.36
N ILE A 59 -20.18 27.49 9.96
CA ILE A 59 -19.17 28.04 10.89
C ILE A 59 -19.73 29.29 11.61
N PRO A 60 -19.51 29.46 12.92
CA PRO A 60 -20.03 30.62 13.65
C PRO A 60 -19.58 31.97 13.06
N VAL A 61 -20.54 32.89 12.92
CA VAL A 61 -20.34 34.24 12.35
C VAL A 61 -20.33 35.36 13.40
N ASP A 62 -20.75 35.03 14.63
CA ASP A 62 -20.78 35.97 15.75
C ASP A 62 -19.38 36.46 16.13
N LEU A 63 -19.33 37.62 16.79
CA LEU A 63 -18.08 38.17 17.29
C LEU A 63 -17.51 37.26 18.38
N HIS A 64 -16.26 36.84 18.19
CA HIS A 64 -15.56 36.03 19.17
C HIS A 64 -15.14 36.90 20.38
N PRO A 65 -15.44 36.49 21.64
CA PRO A 65 -15.32 37.36 22.81
C PRO A 65 -13.92 37.95 23.08
N LYS A 66 -12.85 37.25 22.67
CA LYS A 66 -11.46 37.69 22.92
C LYS A 66 -10.86 38.49 21.77
N THR A 67 -11.18 38.13 20.53
CA THR A 67 -10.58 38.75 19.34
C THR A 67 -11.41 39.93 18.85
N HIS A 68 -12.68 40.02 19.24
CA HIS A 68 -13.65 41.02 18.75
C HIS A 68 -13.77 41.05 17.22
N ARG A 69 -13.42 39.93 16.58
CA ARG A 69 -13.57 39.67 15.15
C ARG A 69 -14.59 38.54 14.96
N PRO A 70 -15.21 38.40 13.79
CA PRO A 70 -16.08 37.26 13.50
C PRO A 70 -15.38 35.94 13.82
N ALA A 71 -16.11 34.98 14.39
CA ALA A 71 -15.55 33.71 14.83
C ALA A 71 -14.95 32.91 13.65
N VAL A 72 -15.58 32.92 12.46
CA VAL A 72 -15.01 32.38 11.22
C VAL A 72 -13.62 32.94 10.92
N GLU A 73 -13.42 34.25 11.04
CA GLU A 73 -12.12 34.87 10.81
C GLU A 73 -11.10 34.41 11.83
N THR A 74 -11.52 34.32 13.09
CA THR A 74 -10.67 33.85 14.19
C THR A 74 -10.22 32.40 13.96
N ILE A 75 -11.13 31.51 13.58
CA ILE A 75 -10.85 30.09 13.29
C ILE A 75 -9.88 29.95 12.11
N LEU A 76 -10.00 30.80 11.08
CA LEU A 76 -9.19 30.71 9.87
C LEU A 76 -7.84 31.42 9.95
N THR A 77 -7.62 32.29 10.94
CA THR A 77 -6.39 33.11 11.06
C THR A 77 -5.59 32.88 12.33
N VAL A 78 -6.20 32.32 13.39
CA VAL A 78 -5.56 32.07 14.68
C VAL A 78 -5.42 30.57 14.88
N LEU A 79 -4.19 30.10 15.10
CA LEU A 79 -3.95 28.69 15.42
C LEU A 79 -4.53 28.36 16.80
N HIS A 80 -5.03 27.13 16.96
CA HIS A 80 -5.66 26.67 18.21
C HIS A 80 -6.93 27.45 18.57
N ALA A 81 -7.64 27.99 17.57
CA ALA A 81 -8.94 28.62 17.74
C ALA A 81 -10.05 27.73 17.18
N GLY A 82 -11.02 27.35 18.02
CA GLY A 82 -12.15 26.52 17.62
C GLY A 82 -13.01 26.05 18.79
N GLY A 83 -14.22 25.58 18.50
CA GLY A 83 -15.16 25.06 19.50
C GLY A 83 -14.92 23.59 19.91
N LYS A 84 -13.81 22.98 19.46
CA LYS A 84 -13.51 21.56 19.65
C LYS A 84 -12.76 21.25 20.96
N PHE A 85 -12.46 22.26 21.77
CA PHE A 85 -11.69 22.11 23.03
C PHE A 85 -12.51 21.95 24.30
N ASP A 86 -13.80 22.32 24.28
CA ASP A 86 -14.60 22.41 25.50
C ASP A 86 -15.58 21.24 25.68
N GLY A 87 -15.62 20.29 24.73
CA GLY A 87 -16.53 19.14 24.73
C GLY A 87 -18.02 19.49 24.66
N LYS A 88 -18.38 20.77 24.57
CA LYS A 88 -19.78 21.24 24.56
C LYS A 88 -20.36 21.26 23.16
N SER A 89 -19.55 21.66 22.18
CA SER A 89 -20.01 21.80 20.79
C SER A 89 -19.92 20.49 19.99
N TYR A 90 -18.92 19.66 20.33
CA TYR A 90 -18.69 18.32 19.77
C TYR A 90 -18.31 17.36 20.91
N LYS A 91 -19.09 16.30 21.11
CA LYS A 91 -18.80 15.26 22.12
C LYS A 91 -17.65 14.34 21.67
N VAL A 92 -17.53 14.12 20.36
CA VAL A 92 -16.49 13.34 19.69
C VAL A 92 -16.16 14.05 18.39
N SER A 93 -14.86 14.23 18.08
CA SER A 93 -14.41 14.84 16.82
C SER A 93 -13.02 14.35 16.42
N GLY A 94 -12.72 14.25 15.13
CA GLY A 94 -11.36 13.97 14.64
C GLY A 94 -10.42 15.18 14.78
N GLY A 95 -10.97 16.40 14.73
CA GLY A 95 -10.20 17.65 14.81
C GLY A 95 -9.92 18.15 16.23
N LEU A 96 -8.84 17.74 16.88
CA LEU A 96 -8.59 18.12 18.28
C LEU A 96 -7.76 19.39 18.50
N HIS A 97 -6.91 19.76 17.54
CA HIS A 97 -5.91 20.80 17.78
C HIS A 97 -6.38 22.22 17.43
N GLY A 98 -7.51 22.38 16.71
CA GLY A 98 -8.00 23.69 16.24
C GLY A 98 -7.02 24.42 15.31
N VAL A 99 -6.23 23.67 14.53
CA VAL A 99 -5.18 24.20 13.65
C VAL A 99 -5.49 23.96 12.17
N GLY A 100 -6.31 22.95 11.85
CA GLY A 100 -6.56 22.43 10.49
C GLY A 100 -6.86 23.49 9.44
N SER A 101 -8.05 24.08 9.48
CA SER A 101 -8.49 25.05 8.46
C SER A 101 -7.63 26.30 8.39
N SER A 102 -7.05 26.75 9.51
CA SER A 102 -6.10 27.87 9.52
C SER A 102 -4.79 27.54 8.79
N VAL A 103 -4.33 26.28 8.86
CA VAL A 103 -3.18 25.79 8.10
C VAL A 103 -3.52 25.71 6.63
N VAL A 104 -4.70 25.21 6.27
CA VAL A 104 -5.17 25.21 4.87
C VAL A 104 -5.16 26.63 4.31
N ASN A 105 -5.82 27.56 4.99
CA ASN A 105 -5.86 28.98 4.59
C ASN A 105 -4.45 29.59 4.41
N ALA A 106 -3.52 29.27 5.32
CA ALA A 106 -2.15 29.75 5.24
C ALA A 106 -1.36 29.16 4.05
N LEU A 107 -1.66 27.93 3.62
CA LEU A 107 -0.94 27.18 2.57
C LEU A 107 -1.60 27.26 1.19
N THR A 108 -2.61 28.12 1.03
CA THR A 108 -3.32 28.36 -0.22
C THR A 108 -3.00 29.73 -0.80
N VAL A 109 -3.03 29.87 -2.13
CA VAL A 109 -2.94 31.18 -2.81
C VAL A 109 -4.10 32.05 -2.37
N TRP A 110 -5.31 31.49 -2.45
CA TRP A 110 -6.53 32.09 -1.97
C TRP A 110 -7.42 31.01 -1.34
N PHE A 111 -8.24 31.46 -0.38
CA PHE A 111 -9.22 30.65 0.34
C PHE A 111 -10.50 31.47 0.45
N ARG A 112 -11.65 30.88 0.13
CA ARG A 112 -12.97 31.50 0.23
C ARG A 112 -13.85 30.62 1.11
N VAL A 113 -14.55 31.25 2.03
CA VAL A 113 -15.56 30.62 2.86
C VAL A 113 -16.89 31.32 2.66
N THR A 114 -17.94 30.54 2.38
CA THR A 114 -19.32 31.00 2.30
C THR A 114 -20.14 30.23 3.33
N ILE A 115 -20.84 30.93 4.20
CA ILE A 115 -21.57 30.35 5.33
C ILE A 115 -23.04 30.70 5.19
N ALA A 116 -23.89 29.68 5.20
CA ALA A 116 -25.33 29.84 5.33
C ALA A 116 -25.72 29.61 6.79
N ARG A 117 -26.16 30.67 7.48
CA ARG A 117 -26.53 30.64 8.90
C ARG A 117 -27.46 31.79 9.24
N ASP A 118 -28.38 31.59 10.18
CA ASP A 118 -29.29 32.65 10.69
C ASP A 118 -30.06 33.40 9.57
N GLY A 119 -30.48 32.67 8.53
CA GLY A 119 -31.23 33.20 7.38
C GLY A 119 -30.40 33.98 6.35
N LYS A 120 -29.07 34.04 6.53
CA LYS A 120 -28.17 34.88 5.72
C LYS A 120 -27.04 34.05 5.10
N LEU A 121 -26.54 34.55 3.96
CA LEU A 121 -25.31 34.09 3.33
C LEU A 121 -24.19 35.07 3.66
N TYR A 122 -23.17 34.58 4.34
CA TYR A 122 -21.97 35.32 4.68
C TYR A 122 -20.81 34.85 3.80
N GLN A 123 -19.90 35.76 3.43
CA GLN A 123 -18.70 35.40 2.69
C GLN A 123 -17.47 36.16 3.22
N GLN A 124 -16.34 35.44 3.27
CA GLN A 124 -15.03 36.03 3.48
C GLN A 124 -13.98 35.36 2.58
N GLU A 125 -13.03 36.16 2.10
CA GLU A 125 -11.91 35.69 1.27
C GLU A 125 -10.58 36.04 1.92
N TYR A 126 -9.60 35.18 1.68
CA TYR A 126 -8.25 35.28 2.21
C TYR A 126 -7.24 35.07 1.09
N LYS A 127 -6.09 35.73 1.21
CA LYS A 127 -4.93 35.51 0.36
C LYS A 127 -3.75 35.13 1.24
N ARG A 128 -3.23 33.90 1.08
CA ARG A 128 -2.12 33.37 1.89
C ARG A 128 -2.32 33.53 3.41
N GLY A 129 -3.55 33.27 3.89
CA GLY A 129 -3.93 33.39 5.30
C GLY A 129 -4.40 34.78 5.76
N VAL A 130 -4.30 35.81 4.91
CA VAL A 130 -4.66 37.20 5.27
C VAL A 130 -6.08 37.53 4.79
N PRO A 131 -7.01 37.98 5.66
CA PRO A 131 -8.34 38.40 5.24
C PRO A 131 -8.27 39.57 4.23
N GLN A 132 -9.04 39.51 3.15
CA GLN A 132 -9.08 40.56 2.13
C GLN A 132 -10.11 41.66 2.45
N TYR A 133 -11.12 41.33 3.26
CA TYR A 133 -12.14 42.24 3.75
C TYR A 133 -12.83 41.65 4.99
N ASP A 134 -13.55 42.49 5.75
CA ASP A 134 -14.43 42.06 6.85
C ASP A 134 -15.56 41.16 6.34
N LEU A 135 -16.05 40.23 7.16
CA LEU A 135 -17.14 39.32 6.81
C LEU A 135 -18.37 40.08 6.27
N LYS A 136 -18.80 39.76 5.05
CA LYS A 136 -19.93 40.43 4.38
C LYS A 136 -21.14 39.52 4.29
N VAL A 137 -22.33 40.11 4.40
CA VAL A 137 -23.57 39.45 3.99
C VAL A 137 -23.72 39.64 2.48
N ILE A 138 -23.79 38.55 1.74
CA ILE A 138 -23.89 38.53 0.27
C ILE A 138 -25.28 38.15 -0.23
N GLY A 139 -26.18 37.74 0.67
CA GLY A 139 -27.55 37.38 0.34
C GLY A 139 -28.31 36.77 1.52
N GLU A 140 -29.49 36.24 1.24
CA GLU A 140 -30.33 35.47 2.17
C GLU A 140 -30.25 33.97 1.84
N SER A 141 -30.50 33.11 2.81
CA SER A 141 -30.57 31.65 2.61
C SER A 141 -31.63 31.02 3.51
N SER A 142 -32.38 30.06 2.94
CA SER A 142 -33.30 29.19 3.66
C SER A 142 -32.65 27.92 4.23
N HIS A 143 -31.37 27.69 3.92
CA HIS A 143 -30.61 26.51 4.33
C HIS A 143 -29.42 26.91 5.22
N THR A 144 -28.87 25.94 5.94
CA THR A 144 -27.62 26.07 6.71
C THR A 144 -26.50 25.26 6.09
N GLY A 145 -25.26 25.65 6.35
CA GLY A 145 -24.09 24.90 5.88
C GLY A 145 -22.87 25.78 5.64
N THR A 146 -21.80 25.15 5.19
CA THR A 146 -20.55 25.83 4.82
C THR A 146 -20.10 25.38 3.43
N VAL A 147 -19.63 26.34 2.63
CA VAL A 147 -18.88 26.09 1.40
C VAL A 147 -17.48 26.65 1.58
N ILE A 148 -16.47 25.81 1.38
CA ILE A 148 -15.06 26.19 1.40
C ILE A 148 -14.47 25.92 0.02
N GLU A 149 -13.87 26.94 -0.57
CA GLU A 149 -13.17 26.87 -1.85
C GLU A 149 -11.72 27.34 -1.68
N PHE A 150 -10.75 26.61 -2.24
CA PHE A 150 -9.36 27.02 -2.15
C PHE A 150 -8.49 26.52 -3.30
N LEU A 151 -7.38 27.24 -3.51
CA LEU A 151 -6.31 26.86 -4.43
C LEU A 151 -4.99 26.72 -3.66
N ALA A 152 -4.39 25.54 -3.68
CA ALA A 152 -3.09 25.28 -3.02
C ALA A 152 -1.98 26.18 -3.59
N ASP A 153 -1.06 26.63 -2.74
CA ASP A 153 0.03 27.53 -3.12
C ASP A 153 1.19 26.77 -3.78
N ASP A 154 1.41 27.01 -5.07
CA ASP A 154 2.47 26.40 -5.87
C ASP A 154 3.89 26.78 -5.40
N GLU A 155 4.04 27.91 -4.69
CA GLU A 155 5.31 28.24 -4.01
C GLU A 155 5.65 27.27 -2.88
N ILE A 156 4.64 26.64 -2.27
CA ILE A 156 4.78 25.66 -1.19
C ILE A 156 4.89 24.24 -1.76
N PHE A 157 4.00 23.89 -2.70
CA PHE A 157 3.91 22.56 -3.31
C PHE A 157 4.58 22.51 -4.69
N LYS A 158 5.91 22.69 -4.70
CA LYS A 158 6.68 22.86 -5.95
C LYS A 158 6.76 21.62 -6.82
N GLU A 159 6.79 20.44 -6.20
CA GLU A 159 7.01 19.16 -6.90
C GLU A 159 5.71 18.50 -7.34
N VAL A 160 4.58 18.83 -6.70
CA VAL A 160 3.25 18.25 -6.97
C VAL A 160 2.21 19.34 -6.82
N ASN A 161 1.52 19.67 -7.90
CA ASN A 161 0.52 20.76 -7.93
C ASN A 161 -0.88 20.28 -8.39
N THR A 162 -1.07 18.97 -8.51
CA THR A 162 -2.30 18.36 -9.03
C THR A 162 -2.76 17.28 -8.07
N TYR A 163 -4.06 17.29 -7.74
CA TYR A 163 -4.68 16.29 -6.87
C TYR A 163 -4.90 14.98 -7.64
N ASP A 164 -4.64 13.86 -6.97
CA ASP A 164 -5.01 12.52 -7.42
C ASP A 164 -6.46 12.27 -7.03
N PHE A 165 -7.32 12.17 -8.06
CA PHE A 165 -8.75 11.96 -7.87
C PHE A 165 -9.08 10.59 -7.27
N GLU A 166 -8.38 9.52 -7.68
CA GLU A 166 -8.65 8.17 -7.17
C GLU A 166 -8.28 8.06 -5.70
N ARG A 167 -7.20 8.73 -5.29
CA ARG A 167 -6.83 8.85 -3.88
C ARG A 167 -7.91 9.57 -3.07
N LEU A 168 -8.45 10.68 -3.61
CA LEU A 168 -9.57 11.39 -2.99
C LEU A 168 -10.81 10.51 -2.89
N ARG A 169 -11.22 9.91 -4.01
CA ARG A 169 -12.39 9.02 -4.13
C ARG A 169 -12.35 7.86 -3.14
N ASN A 170 -11.22 7.15 -3.06
CA ASN A 170 -11.07 6.01 -2.16
C ASN A 170 -11.26 6.40 -0.69
N ARG A 171 -10.67 7.52 -0.25
CA ARG A 171 -10.82 8.01 1.13
C ARG A 171 -12.24 8.51 1.41
N ILE A 172 -12.88 9.16 0.45
CA ILE A 172 -14.28 9.60 0.57
C ILE A 172 -15.22 8.40 0.71
N GLN A 173 -15.01 7.35 -0.07
CA GLN A 173 -15.79 6.11 0.06
C GLN A 173 -15.59 5.45 1.43
N GLU A 174 -14.35 5.40 1.93
CA GLU A 174 -14.03 4.92 3.28
C GLU A 174 -14.74 5.73 4.37
N LEU A 175 -14.75 7.06 4.28
CA LEU A 175 -15.48 7.92 5.22
C LEU A 175 -17.00 7.67 5.18
N ALA A 176 -17.57 7.38 4.01
CA ALA A 176 -18.99 7.05 3.89
C ALA A 176 -19.33 5.71 4.58
N PHE A 177 -18.42 4.73 4.55
CA PHE A 177 -18.59 3.48 5.31
C PHE A 177 -18.52 3.71 6.84
N LEU A 178 -17.63 4.59 7.29
CA LEU A 178 -17.45 4.89 8.72
C LEU A 178 -18.59 5.71 9.32
N ASN A 179 -19.37 6.39 8.48
CA ASN A 179 -20.47 7.27 8.90
C ASN A 179 -21.78 6.84 8.25
N ARG A 180 -22.51 5.97 8.95
CA ARG A 180 -23.80 5.44 8.48
C ARG A 180 -24.75 6.55 8.05
N ASN A 181 -25.43 6.32 6.93
CA ASN A 181 -26.44 7.21 6.36
C ASN A 181 -25.93 8.58 5.90
N VAL A 182 -24.64 8.90 6.06
CA VAL A 182 -24.07 10.14 5.52
C VAL A 182 -23.80 9.96 4.04
N LYS A 183 -24.36 10.86 3.24
CA LYS A 183 -24.15 10.90 1.79
C LYS A 183 -22.93 11.75 1.49
N ILE A 184 -21.92 11.16 0.85
CA ILE A 184 -20.72 11.88 0.43
C ILE A 184 -20.56 11.79 -1.08
N ASN A 185 -20.60 12.95 -1.73
CA ASN A 185 -20.45 13.10 -3.17
C ASN A 185 -19.02 13.56 -3.49
N ILE A 186 -18.42 13.02 -4.54
CA ILE A 186 -17.13 13.49 -5.07
C ILE A 186 -17.19 13.62 -6.59
N SER A 187 -16.70 14.75 -7.12
CA SER A 187 -16.63 14.98 -8.57
C SER A 187 -15.30 15.54 -9.05
N ASP A 188 -14.89 15.13 -10.25
CA ASP A 188 -13.79 15.73 -11.00
C ASP A 188 -14.33 16.48 -12.22
N GLN A 189 -14.15 17.80 -12.20
CA GLN A 189 -14.59 18.75 -13.23
C GLN A 189 -13.40 19.44 -13.89
N ARG A 190 -12.16 18.93 -13.70
CA ARG A 190 -10.94 19.55 -14.23
C ARG A 190 -10.77 19.40 -15.74
N ASP A 191 -11.30 18.34 -16.33
CA ASP A 191 -11.25 18.12 -17.79
C ASP A 191 -12.52 18.67 -18.46
N PRO A 192 -12.45 19.80 -19.17
CA PRO A 192 -13.60 20.39 -19.86
C PRO A 192 -13.95 19.65 -21.17
N LYS A 193 -13.16 18.67 -21.62
CA LYS A 193 -13.36 17.96 -22.89
C LYS A 193 -14.15 16.67 -22.77
N THR A 194 -14.36 16.18 -21.56
CA THR A 194 -15.19 15.00 -21.30
C THR A 194 -16.60 15.45 -20.93
N GLU A 195 -17.61 15.14 -21.76
CA GLU A 195 -19.03 15.41 -21.45
C GLU A 195 -19.52 14.71 -20.17
N LYS A 196 -18.73 13.75 -19.66
CA LYS A 196 -18.96 13.06 -18.39
C LYS A 196 -17.99 13.60 -17.35
N HIS A 197 -18.43 14.57 -16.55
CA HIS A 197 -17.81 14.81 -15.25
C HIS A 197 -17.77 13.47 -14.49
N VAL A 198 -16.60 13.13 -13.95
CA VAL A 198 -16.49 11.92 -13.14
C VAL A 198 -17.19 12.23 -11.82
N TYR A 199 -18.30 11.55 -11.53
CA TYR A 199 -19.13 11.78 -10.35
C TYR A 199 -19.39 10.46 -9.63
N TYR A 200 -19.13 10.44 -8.32
CA TYR A 200 -19.47 9.33 -7.44
C TYR A 200 -20.26 9.86 -6.24
N SER A 201 -21.25 9.07 -5.82
CA SER A 201 -22.07 9.31 -4.63
C SER A 201 -22.03 8.06 -3.78
N TYR A 202 -21.62 8.21 -2.53
CA TYR A 202 -21.50 7.11 -1.57
C TYR A 202 -22.42 7.36 -0.39
N GLN A 203 -23.21 6.34 -0.04
CA GLN A 203 -24.05 6.32 1.16
C GLN A 203 -24.23 4.86 1.55
N TYR A 204 -23.88 4.53 2.80
CA TYR A 204 -23.91 3.15 3.29
C TYR A 204 -24.71 3.09 4.60
N GLU A 205 -25.70 2.20 4.66
CA GLU A 205 -26.59 2.06 5.82
C GLU A 205 -26.00 1.07 6.84
N GLY A 206 -25.40 -0.02 6.36
CA GLY A 206 -24.73 -1.05 7.17
C GLY A 206 -23.32 -0.66 7.61
N GLY A 207 -22.82 0.50 7.18
CA GLY A 207 -21.55 1.07 7.64
C GLY A 207 -20.35 0.13 7.49
N ILE A 208 -19.60 -0.10 8.56
CA ILE A 208 -18.39 -0.93 8.51
C ILE A 208 -18.66 -2.41 8.18
N ILE A 209 -19.90 -2.90 8.32
CA ILE A 209 -20.27 -4.25 7.87
C ILE A 209 -20.20 -4.33 6.34
N GLU A 210 -20.79 -3.34 5.66
CA GLU A 210 -20.70 -3.23 4.20
C GLU A 210 -19.25 -2.99 3.75
N TYR A 211 -18.45 -2.32 4.57
CA TYR A 211 -17.04 -2.11 4.26
C TYR A 211 -16.23 -3.42 4.31
N VAL A 212 -16.46 -4.29 5.30
CA VAL A 212 -15.86 -5.63 5.31
C VAL A 212 -16.28 -6.43 4.07
N HIS A 213 -17.56 -6.40 3.69
CA HIS A 213 -18.02 -7.06 2.48
C HIS A 213 -17.35 -6.49 1.22
N PHE A 214 -17.28 -5.17 1.09
CA PHE A 214 -16.60 -4.50 -0.02
C PHE A 214 -15.14 -4.96 -0.14
N LEU A 215 -14.40 -5.00 0.97
CA LEU A 215 -13.01 -5.46 1.04
C LEU A 215 -12.83 -6.97 0.78
N ASN A 216 -13.92 -7.76 0.88
CA ASN A 216 -13.94 -9.20 0.62
C ASN A 216 -14.59 -9.57 -0.73
N THR A 217 -15.05 -8.62 -1.55
CA THR A 217 -15.78 -8.87 -2.81
C THR A 217 -15.10 -9.86 -3.76
N SER A 218 -13.76 -9.84 -3.84
CA SER A 218 -12.96 -10.72 -4.70
C SER A 218 -12.43 -11.97 -3.98
N LYS A 219 -12.82 -12.21 -2.73
CA LYS A 219 -12.23 -13.22 -1.84
C LYS A 219 -13.26 -14.27 -1.47
N GLN A 220 -12.82 -15.51 -1.27
CA GLN A 220 -13.71 -16.57 -0.81
C GLN A 220 -13.85 -16.49 0.72
N GLU A 221 -15.05 -16.25 1.21
CA GLU A 221 -15.36 -16.15 2.64
C GLU A 221 -15.20 -17.51 3.36
N VAL A 222 -14.70 -17.48 4.60
CA VAL A 222 -14.53 -18.66 5.46
C VAL A 222 -15.72 -18.81 6.42
N ASN A 223 -16.12 -17.71 7.05
CA ASN A 223 -17.33 -17.62 7.85
C ASN A 223 -18.39 -16.81 7.09
N LYS A 224 -19.66 -17.24 7.19
CA LYS A 224 -20.75 -16.72 6.36
C LYS A 224 -21.23 -15.35 6.80
N THR A 225 -21.11 -15.08 8.09
CA THR A 225 -21.64 -13.86 8.70
C THR A 225 -20.49 -12.99 9.19
N VAL A 226 -20.53 -11.70 8.86
CA VAL A 226 -19.59 -10.72 9.41
C VAL A 226 -19.82 -10.64 10.91
N ILE A 227 -18.76 -10.83 11.68
CA ILE A 227 -18.79 -10.71 13.14
C ILE A 227 -18.77 -9.23 13.45
N TYR A 228 -19.82 -8.74 14.10
CA TYR A 228 -20.01 -7.30 14.33
C TYR A 228 -20.45 -6.99 15.77
N ILE A 229 -19.94 -5.89 16.32
CA ILE A 229 -20.38 -5.30 17.59
C ILE A 229 -20.15 -3.79 17.60
N GLU A 230 -21.09 -3.05 18.18
CA GLU A 230 -20.92 -1.66 18.59
C GLU A 230 -21.27 -1.55 20.08
N LYS A 231 -20.33 -1.06 20.88
CA LYS A 231 -20.50 -0.97 22.33
C LYS A 231 -19.76 0.23 22.89
N GLU A 232 -20.39 0.93 23.84
CA GLU A 232 -19.79 2.04 24.58
C GLU A 232 -19.39 1.58 25.98
N ILE A 233 -18.16 1.89 26.39
CA ILE A 233 -17.64 1.70 27.74
C ILE A 233 -16.91 2.98 28.12
N ASP A 234 -17.22 3.53 29.30
CA ASP A 234 -16.59 4.75 29.85
C ASP A 234 -16.60 5.96 28.88
N GLY A 235 -17.68 6.10 28.10
CA GLY A 235 -17.84 7.18 27.12
C GLY A 235 -17.06 6.99 25.82
N ILE A 236 -16.41 5.83 25.64
CA ILE A 236 -15.67 5.45 24.43
C ILE A 236 -16.48 4.39 23.69
N THR A 237 -16.93 4.72 22.48
CA THR A 237 -17.61 3.74 21.61
C THR A 237 -16.58 2.99 20.79
N VAL A 238 -16.69 1.66 20.77
CA VAL A 238 -15.91 0.79 19.89
C VAL A 238 -16.86 0.06 18.95
N GLU A 239 -16.63 0.21 17.66
CA GLU A 239 -17.36 -0.42 16.57
C GLU A 239 -16.39 -1.35 15.82
N LEU A 240 -16.70 -2.64 15.78
CA LEU A 240 -15.84 -3.69 15.25
C LEU A 240 -16.62 -4.50 14.22
N ALA A 241 -16.02 -4.74 13.05
CA ALA A 241 -16.51 -5.69 12.07
C ALA A 241 -15.34 -6.54 11.56
N LEU A 242 -15.51 -7.87 11.49
CA LEU A 242 -14.47 -8.76 10.98
C LEU A 242 -15.03 -10.01 10.30
N GLN A 243 -14.29 -10.52 9.32
CA GLN A 243 -14.60 -11.73 8.59
C GLN A 243 -13.31 -12.37 8.05
N TYR A 244 -13.20 -13.68 8.14
CA TYR A 244 -12.13 -14.46 7.53
C TYR A 244 -12.44 -14.80 6.09
N ASN A 245 -11.40 -14.86 5.27
CA ASN A 245 -11.42 -15.28 3.88
C ASN A 245 -10.31 -16.30 3.59
N SER A 246 -10.27 -16.85 2.39
CA SER A 246 -9.32 -17.87 1.98
C SER A 246 -7.88 -17.38 1.84
N ASP A 247 -7.65 -16.07 1.76
CA ASP A 247 -6.36 -15.49 1.43
C ASP A 247 -5.37 -15.59 2.59
N TYR A 248 -4.11 -15.21 2.32
CA TYR A 248 -3.03 -15.25 3.30
C TYR A 248 -2.76 -13.88 3.92
N SER A 249 -3.17 -12.79 3.26
CA SER A 249 -2.94 -11.45 3.76
C SER A 249 -3.90 -11.08 4.88
N THR A 250 -3.39 -10.34 5.86
CA THR A 250 -4.21 -9.65 6.85
C THR A 250 -4.60 -8.28 6.32
N ASN A 251 -5.89 -7.98 6.32
CA ASN A 251 -6.43 -6.65 6.02
C ASN A 251 -7.06 -6.08 7.30
N LEU A 252 -6.24 -5.44 8.13
CA LEU A 252 -6.68 -4.83 9.39
C LEU A 252 -6.63 -3.31 9.24
N PHE A 253 -7.80 -2.68 9.29
CA PHE A 253 -7.97 -1.23 9.23
C PHE A 253 -8.42 -0.72 10.58
N SER A 254 -7.73 0.29 11.12
CA SER A 254 -8.05 0.85 12.43
C SER A 254 -8.29 2.35 12.36
N PHE A 255 -9.29 2.83 13.09
CA PHE A 255 -9.74 4.22 13.05
C PHE A 255 -9.97 4.74 14.46
N ALA A 256 -9.62 6.01 14.67
CA ALA A 256 -10.01 6.77 15.84
C ALA A 256 -10.65 8.08 15.39
N ASN A 257 -11.93 8.27 15.72
CA ASN A 257 -12.74 9.42 15.27
C ASN A 257 -12.65 9.64 13.76
N ASN A 258 -12.89 8.58 12.98
CA ASN A 258 -12.81 8.55 11.50
C ASN A 258 -11.41 8.79 10.90
N ILE A 259 -10.38 9.02 11.71
CA ILE A 259 -9.00 9.15 11.26
C ILE A 259 -8.38 7.76 11.17
N HIS A 260 -7.79 7.45 10.01
CA HIS A 260 -7.11 6.17 9.79
C HIS A 260 -5.78 6.13 10.55
N THR A 261 -5.69 5.22 11.51
CA THR A 261 -4.48 5.00 12.33
C THR A 261 -3.59 3.94 11.70
N HIS A 262 -2.98 4.25 10.55
CA HIS A 262 -2.20 3.29 9.77
C HIS A 262 -0.93 2.77 10.46
N GLU A 263 -0.46 3.42 11.53
CA GLU A 263 0.63 2.94 12.41
C GLU A 263 0.10 2.17 13.62
N GLY A 264 -1.21 1.92 13.68
CA GLY A 264 -1.91 1.18 14.71
C GLY A 264 -2.22 2.01 15.96
N GLY A 265 -2.07 1.41 17.13
CA GLY A 265 -2.31 2.08 18.41
C GLY A 265 -2.96 1.16 19.43
N MET A 266 -3.32 1.75 20.57
CA MET A 266 -3.81 1.01 21.73
C MET A 266 -5.10 0.23 21.45
N HIS A 267 -6.04 0.76 20.68
CA HIS A 267 -7.24 0.06 20.20
C HIS A 267 -6.91 -1.18 19.38
N GLU A 268 -6.02 -1.03 18.40
CA GLU A 268 -5.60 -2.13 17.53
C GLU A 268 -4.86 -3.24 18.32
N ASP A 269 -4.01 -2.85 19.26
CA ASP A 269 -3.31 -3.79 20.14
C ASP A 269 -4.28 -4.55 21.06
N GLY A 270 -5.31 -3.87 21.57
CA GLY A 270 -6.38 -4.48 22.35
C GLY A 270 -7.14 -5.54 21.56
N PHE A 271 -7.50 -5.21 20.32
CA PHE A 271 -8.13 -6.13 19.36
C PHE A 271 -7.24 -7.36 19.08
N LYS A 272 -5.97 -7.15 18.68
CA LYS A 272 -5.02 -8.24 18.37
C LYS A 272 -4.82 -9.20 19.54
N LEU A 273 -4.71 -8.66 20.75
CA LEU A 273 -4.51 -9.45 21.97
C LEU A 273 -5.74 -10.32 22.27
N ALA A 274 -6.94 -9.74 22.20
CA ALA A 274 -8.18 -10.47 22.43
C ALA A 274 -8.40 -11.56 21.38
N LEU A 275 -8.20 -11.23 20.09
CA LEU A 275 -8.34 -12.16 18.97
C LEU A 275 -7.48 -13.41 19.19
N THR A 276 -6.18 -13.21 19.47
CA THR A 276 -5.24 -14.32 19.67
C THR A 276 -5.62 -15.18 20.87
N ARG A 277 -5.97 -14.53 21.99
CA ARG A 277 -6.32 -15.20 23.25
C ARG A 277 -7.60 -16.03 23.12
N VAL A 278 -8.67 -15.45 22.57
CA VAL A 278 -9.99 -16.09 22.50
C VAL A 278 -9.97 -17.27 21.53
N LEU A 279 -9.40 -17.10 20.33
CA LEU A 279 -9.32 -18.18 19.34
C LEU A 279 -8.42 -19.32 19.82
N GLY A 280 -7.30 -19.00 20.47
CA GLY A 280 -6.42 -19.99 21.10
C GLY A 280 -7.13 -20.79 22.19
N ARG A 281 -7.86 -20.10 23.09
CA ARG A 281 -8.63 -20.73 24.16
C ARG A 281 -9.73 -21.64 23.61
N TYR A 282 -10.51 -21.15 22.66
CA TYR A 282 -11.56 -21.94 22.02
C TYR A 282 -11.00 -23.22 21.37
N ALA A 283 -9.87 -23.13 20.65
CA ALA A 283 -9.23 -24.28 20.03
C ALA A 283 -8.69 -25.31 21.06
N GLN A 284 -8.24 -24.86 22.23
CA GLN A 284 -7.83 -25.73 23.33
C GLN A 284 -9.03 -26.43 23.98
N GLU A 285 -10.10 -25.68 24.28
CA GLU A 285 -11.34 -26.21 24.88
C GLU A 285 -12.01 -27.26 23.97
N GLN A 286 -11.94 -27.08 22.65
CA GLN A 286 -12.44 -28.03 21.65
C GLN A 286 -11.47 -29.18 21.33
N ASN A 287 -10.33 -29.29 22.03
CA ASN A 287 -9.27 -30.28 21.80
C ASN A 287 -8.72 -30.33 20.36
N ILE A 288 -8.77 -29.20 19.64
CA ILE A 288 -8.22 -29.07 18.28
C ILE A 288 -6.71 -28.84 18.34
N LEU A 289 -6.24 -28.04 19.31
CA LEU A 289 -4.83 -27.86 19.62
C LEU A 289 -4.35 -28.91 20.63
N LYS A 290 -3.13 -29.41 20.44
CA LYS A 290 -2.44 -30.20 21.47
C LYS A 290 -2.05 -29.31 22.65
N LYS A 291 -1.86 -29.89 23.84
CA LYS A 291 -1.51 -29.15 25.08
C LYS A 291 -0.29 -28.22 24.97
N ASP A 292 0.67 -28.54 24.11
CA ASP A 292 1.90 -27.77 23.94
C ASP A 292 1.88 -26.85 22.69
N GLU A 293 0.76 -26.81 21.98
CA GLU A 293 0.59 -25.98 20.79
C GLU A 293 -0.20 -24.71 21.15
N SER A 294 0.29 -23.58 20.66
CA SER A 294 -0.37 -22.28 20.81
C SER A 294 -0.32 -21.53 19.49
N PHE A 295 -1.38 -20.79 19.20
CA PHE A 295 -1.36 -19.82 18.11
C PHE A 295 -0.57 -18.59 18.50
N ILE A 296 0.18 -18.03 17.56
CA ILE A 296 0.71 -16.67 17.67
C ILE A 296 -0.22 -15.70 16.94
N GLY A 297 -0.03 -14.40 17.17
CA GLY A 297 -0.90 -13.39 16.59
C GLY A 297 -0.96 -13.43 15.05
N GLU A 298 0.14 -13.72 14.38
CA GLU A 298 0.18 -13.86 12.91
C GLU A 298 -0.72 -15.00 12.43
N ASP A 299 -0.66 -16.16 13.08
CA ASP A 299 -1.49 -17.32 12.75
C ASP A 299 -2.99 -16.94 12.78
N THR A 300 -3.40 -16.19 13.80
CA THR A 300 -4.80 -15.80 13.97
C THR A 300 -5.27 -14.69 13.04
N ARG A 301 -4.35 -13.95 12.40
CA ARG A 301 -4.70 -12.83 11.51
C ARG A 301 -4.57 -13.20 10.03
N GLU A 302 -4.01 -14.35 9.68
CA GLU A 302 -3.91 -14.81 8.30
C GLU A 302 -5.31 -14.87 7.66
N GLY A 303 -5.50 -14.17 6.54
CA GLY A 303 -6.78 -14.09 5.82
C GLY A 303 -7.91 -13.42 6.60
N LEU A 304 -7.59 -12.56 7.57
CA LEU A 304 -8.57 -11.76 8.30
C LEU A 304 -8.77 -10.42 7.58
N THR A 305 -10.02 -10.05 7.31
CA THR A 305 -10.42 -8.68 7.04
C THR A 305 -11.14 -8.13 8.27
N ALA A 306 -10.65 -7.04 8.85
CA ALA A 306 -11.21 -6.46 10.07
C ALA A 306 -11.12 -4.93 10.06
N ILE A 307 -12.16 -4.30 10.59
CA ILE A 307 -12.25 -2.87 10.83
C ILE A 307 -12.44 -2.63 12.32
N VAL A 308 -11.58 -1.80 12.90
CA VAL A 308 -11.60 -1.40 14.31
C VAL A 308 -11.78 0.11 14.37
N SER A 309 -13.02 0.58 14.54
CA SER A 309 -13.33 2.00 14.65
C SER A 309 -13.65 2.38 16.08
N ILE A 310 -13.01 3.42 16.61
CA ILE A 310 -13.34 3.95 17.93
C ILE A 310 -13.81 5.40 17.84
N LYS A 311 -14.70 5.78 18.75
CA LYS A 311 -15.15 7.15 19.00
C LYS A 311 -14.73 7.51 20.42
N HIS A 312 -13.73 8.37 20.53
CA HIS A 312 -13.13 8.78 21.79
C HIS A 312 -13.33 10.29 22.01
N PRO A 313 -13.73 10.75 23.20
CA PRO A 313 -13.93 12.18 23.47
C PRO A 313 -12.62 12.97 23.48
N ASP A 314 -11.55 12.39 24.03
CA ASP A 314 -10.20 13.02 24.11
C ASP A 314 -9.06 12.11 23.59
N PRO A 315 -8.99 11.83 22.28
CA PRO A 315 -7.97 10.96 21.73
C PRO A 315 -6.58 11.61 21.74
N GLN A 316 -5.58 10.86 22.18
CA GLN A 316 -4.19 11.26 22.19
C GLN A 316 -3.46 10.48 21.11
N PHE A 317 -2.83 11.19 20.18
CA PHE A 317 -2.08 10.59 19.09
C PHE A 317 -0.56 10.79 19.28
N GLU A 318 0.23 9.81 18.82
CA GLU A 318 1.66 9.99 18.68
C GLU A 318 1.96 10.89 17.47
N GLY A 319 2.28 12.15 17.73
CA GLY A 319 2.63 13.14 16.68
C GLY A 319 1.43 13.81 16.00
N GLN A 320 1.71 14.82 15.17
CA GLN A 320 0.69 15.69 14.57
C GLN A 320 -0.13 15.01 13.48
N THR A 321 0.44 14.02 12.78
CA THR A 321 -0.20 13.33 11.65
C THR A 321 -1.30 12.37 12.07
N LYS A 322 -1.55 12.21 13.38
CA LYS A 322 -2.62 11.39 13.97
C LYS A 322 -2.64 9.94 13.47
N THR A 323 -1.46 9.36 13.29
CA THR A 323 -1.26 8.05 12.65
C THR A 323 -1.32 6.87 13.62
N LYS A 324 -1.11 7.12 14.91
CA LYS A 324 -1.09 6.11 15.96
C LYS A 324 -1.75 6.60 17.24
N LEU A 325 -2.69 5.83 17.78
CA LEU A 325 -3.42 6.16 19.01
C LEU A 325 -2.65 5.73 20.26
N GLY A 326 -2.51 6.64 21.23
CA GLY A 326 -1.71 6.48 22.44
C GLY A 326 -2.47 6.23 23.74
N ASN A 327 -3.81 6.38 23.78
CA ASN A 327 -4.63 6.23 24.99
C ASN A 327 -4.56 4.80 25.60
N PRO A 328 -3.90 4.58 26.74
CA PRO A 328 -3.69 3.23 27.28
C PRO A 328 -4.99 2.50 27.68
N GLU A 329 -5.99 3.24 28.19
CA GLU A 329 -7.30 2.74 28.60
C GLU A 329 -8.07 2.08 27.45
N VAL A 330 -7.91 2.61 26.24
CA VAL A 330 -8.58 2.10 25.04
C VAL A 330 -8.16 0.66 24.75
N ARG A 331 -6.92 0.28 25.06
CA ARG A 331 -6.44 -1.10 24.86
C ARG A 331 -7.27 -2.10 25.63
N GLN A 332 -7.58 -1.81 26.89
CA GLN A 332 -8.36 -2.71 27.74
C GLN A 332 -9.82 -2.78 27.26
N ILE A 333 -10.41 -1.61 26.94
CA ILE A 333 -11.79 -1.50 26.45
C ILE A 333 -11.97 -2.31 25.15
N THR A 334 -11.12 -2.07 24.14
CA THR A 334 -11.20 -2.80 22.87
C THR A 334 -10.95 -4.29 23.06
N SER A 335 -10.02 -4.68 23.94
CA SER A 335 -9.75 -6.10 24.24
C SER A 335 -10.95 -6.80 24.89
N GLN A 336 -11.64 -6.13 25.82
CA GLN A 336 -12.85 -6.65 26.46
C GLN A 336 -13.99 -6.83 25.45
N ILE A 337 -14.30 -5.79 24.66
CA ILE A 337 -15.38 -5.82 23.67
C ILE A 337 -15.12 -6.87 22.59
N THR A 338 -13.89 -6.94 22.08
CA THR A 338 -13.47 -7.96 21.11
C THR A 338 -13.61 -9.36 21.69
N GLY A 339 -13.24 -9.56 22.96
CA GLY A 339 -13.37 -10.85 23.62
C GLY A 339 -14.83 -11.31 23.72
N GLU A 340 -15.70 -10.43 24.21
CA GLU A 340 -17.14 -10.69 24.36
C GLU A 340 -17.80 -11.10 23.04
N ILE A 341 -17.58 -10.34 21.95
CA ILE A 341 -18.20 -10.66 20.67
C ILE A 341 -17.69 -11.96 20.07
N LEU A 342 -16.37 -12.22 20.15
CA LEU A 342 -15.79 -13.43 19.61
C LEU A 342 -16.27 -14.66 20.38
N GLU A 343 -16.28 -14.61 21.71
CA GLU A 343 -16.76 -15.72 22.54
C GLU A 343 -18.22 -16.04 22.25
N ARG A 344 -19.07 -15.00 22.20
CA ARG A 344 -20.48 -15.15 21.84
C ARG A 344 -20.65 -15.77 20.45
N TYR A 345 -19.97 -15.22 19.44
CA TYR A 345 -20.09 -15.68 18.06
C TYR A 345 -19.63 -17.12 17.88
N LEU A 346 -18.49 -17.50 18.47
CA LEU A 346 -17.96 -18.86 18.36
C LEU A 346 -18.88 -19.91 19.01
N MET A 347 -19.55 -19.54 20.11
CA MET A 347 -20.54 -20.40 20.76
C MET A 347 -21.84 -20.51 19.97
N GLU A 348 -22.32 -19.40 19.40
CA GLU A 348 -23.57 -19.35 18.62
C GLU A 348 -23.44 -19.96 17.22
N ASN A 349 -22.22 -19.96 16.64
CA ASN A 349 -21.97 -20.41 15.27
C ASN A 349 -20.86 -21.49 15.20
N PRO A 350 -21.10 -22.73 15.69
CA PRO A 350 -20.06 -23.76 15.77
C PRO A 350 -19.43 -24.16 14.42
N ALA A 351 -20.20 -24.10 13.33
CA ALA A 351 -19.72 -24.42 11.99
C ALA A 351 -18.70 -23.38 11.49
N ASP A 352 -19.03 -22.10 11.62
CA ASP A 352 -18.15 -20.99 11.26
C ASP A 352 -16.93 -20.95 12.18
N ALA A 353 -17.13 -21.18 13.49
CA ALA A 353 -16.05 -21.31 14.46
C ALA A 353 -15.05 -22.40 14.07
N LYS A 354 -15.53 -23.59 13.69
CA LYS A 354 -14.67 -24.69 13.23
C LYS A 354 -13.89 -24.30 11.97
N ALA A 355 -14.54 -23.69 10.98
CA ALA A 355 -13.88 -23.26 9.74
C ALA A 355 -12.78 -22.22 9.99
N ILE A 356 -13.04 -21.24 10.86
CA ILE A 356 -12.06 -20.22 11.27
C ILE A 356 -10.85 -20.90 11.94
N ILE A 357 -11.08 -21.79 12.92
CA ILE A 357 -9.99 -22.44 13.65
C ILE A 357 -9.19 -23.38 12.75
N GLU A 358 -9.83 -24.10 11.82
CA GLU A 358 -9.15 -24.93 10.83
C GLU A 358 -8.21 -24.09 9.93
N LYS A 359 -8.66 -22.93 9.47
CA LYS A 359 -7.81 -21.99 8.72
C LYS A 359 -6.61 -21.54 9.53
N ILE A 360 -6.81 -21.11 10.77
CA ILE A 360 -5.74 -20.65 11.67
C ILE A 360 -4.75 -21.79 11.96
N LEU A 361 -5.26 -23.01 12.14
CA LEU A 361 -4.41 -24.19 12.33
C LEU A 361 -3.55 -24.49 11.10
N MET A 362 -4.10 -24.30 9.89
CA MET A 362 -3.31 -24.42 8.66
C MET A 362 -2.21 -23.35 8.59
N ALA A 363 -2.52 -22.10 8.96
CA ALA A 363 -1.54 -21.01 9.02
C ALA A 363 -0.40 -21.33 10.01
N SER A 364 -0.75 -21.76 11.22
CA SER A 364 0.22 -22.16 12.26
C SER A 364 1.11 -23.31 11.80
N ARG A 365 0.53 -24.35 11.19
CA ARG A 365 1.31 -25.48 10.63
C ARG A 365 2.24 -25.03 9.51
N ALA A 366 1.76 -24.16 8.61
CA ALA A 366 2.57 -23.60 7.53
C ALA A 366 3.75 -22.79 8.09
N ARG A 367 3.52 -21.91 9.08
CA ARG A 367 4.59 -21.15 9.75
C ARG A 367 5.62 -22.07 10.41
N ILE A 368 5.17 -23.09 11.15
CA ILE A 368 6.08 -24.05 11.79
C ILE A 368 6.90 -24.82 10.75
N ALA A 369 6.27 -25.22 9.63
CA ALA A 369 6.95 -25.87 8.52
C ALA A 369 7.97 -24.94 7.85
N ALA A 370 7.60 -23.68 7.59
CA ALA A 370 8.49 -22.65 7.06
C ALA A 370 9.68 -22.40 7.98
N ARG A 371 9.47 -22.30 9.30
CA ARG A 371 10.55 -22.16 10.29
C ARG A 371 11.50 -23.35 10.24
N LYS A 372 10.96 -24.58 10.23
CA LYS A 372 11.77 -25.81 10.10
C LYS A 372 12.55 -25.85 8.79
N ALA A 373 11.95 -25.42 7.68
CA ALA A 373 12.61 -25.32 6.38
C ALA A 373 13.76 -24.30 6.41
N ARG A 374 13.57 -23.12 7.01
CA ARG A 374 14.63 -22.11 7.22
C ARG A 374 15.74 -22.62 8.15
N GLU A 375 15.38 -23.34 9.22
CA GLU A 375 16.38 -23.94 10.11
C GLU A 375 17.18 -25.05 9.41
N ALA A 376 16.55 -25.84 8.55
CA ALA A 376 17.22 -26.86 7.73
C ALA A 376 18.17 -26.22 6.71
N THR A 377 17.81 -25.07 6.10
CA THR A 377 18.74 -24.36 5.20
C THR A 377 19.91 -23.73 5.96
N ARG A 378 19.73 -23.35 7.23
CA ARG A 378 20.80 -22.87 8.11
C ARG A 378 21.70 -24.00 8.62
N ARG A 379 21.12 -25.12 9.02
CA ARG A 379 21.83 -26.34 9.45
C ARG A 379 22.29 -27.10 8.22
N LYS A 380 23.38 -26.63 7.61
CA LYS A 380 23.99 -27.24 6.44
C LYS A 380 24.36 -28.71 6.73
N SER A 381 23.53 -29.65 6.30
CA SER A 381 23.97 -31.04 6.17
C SER A 381 25.10 -31.08 5.12
N PRO A 382 26.22 -31.78 5.36
CA PRO A 382 27.30 -31.92 4.39
C PRO A 382 26.82 -32.41 3.01
N LEU A 383 25.75 -33.22 2.99
CA LEU A 383 25.09 -33.71 1.77
C LEU A 383 24.33 -32.63 0.99
N ASP A 384 23.71 -31.67 1.67
CA ASP A 384 22.97 -30.58 1.01
C ASP A 384 23.91 -29.52 0.41
N MET A 385 25.09 -29.32 1.03
CA MET A 385 26.17 -28.54 0.42
C MET A 385 26.64 -29.15 -0.90
N LEU A 386 26.79 -30.48 -0.96
CA LEU A 386 27.22 -31.21 -2.17
C LEU A 386 26.19 -31.08 -3.31
N GLY A 387 24.90 -31.14 -3.00
CA GLY A 387 23.82 -30.97 -3.99
C GLY A 387 23.75 -29.55 -4.56
N PHE A 388 23.82 -28.53 -3.71
CA PHE A 388 23.82 -27.12 -4.14
C PHE A 388 25.08 -26.76 -4.97
N ALA A 389 26.25 -27.25 -4.56
CA ALA A 389 27.51 -27.05 -5.28
C ALA A 389 27.50 -27.63 -6.70
N SER A 390 26.66 -28.64 -6.98
CA SER A 390 26.52 -29.21 -8.32
C SER A 390 25.69 -28.35 -9.28
N LYS A 391 24.78 -27.52 -8.74
CA LYS A 391 23.86 -26.69 -9.51
C LYS A 391 24.40 -25.28 -9.75
N LEU A 392 24.90 -24.62 -8.71
CA LEU A 392 25.51 -23.29 -8.84
C LEU A 392 26.94 -23.43 -9.37
N ALA A 393 27.19 -22.94 -10.58
CA ALA A 393 28.56 -22.69 -11.01
C ALA A 393 28.99 -21.34 -10.41
N ASP A 394 29.69 -21.35 -9.28
CA ASP A 394 30.09 -20.10 -8.60
C ASP A 394 31.26 -19.40 -9.33
N CYS A 395 31.49 -18.13 -9.00
CA CYS A 395 32.68 -17.37 -9.41
C CYS A 395 33.81 -17.48 -8.37
N ARG A 396 35.05 -17.26 -8.82
CA ARG A 396 36.24 -17.29 -7.94
C ARG A 396 36.29 -16.10 -6.99
N ASN A 397 35.96 -14.92 -7.50
CA ASN A 397 35.95 -13.70 -6.71
C ASN A 397 34.83 -13.73 -5.67
N LYS A 398 35.12 -13.20 -4.48
CA LYS A 398 34.20 -13.13 -3.34
C LYS A 398 33.78 -11.72 -2.99
N SER A 399 34.28 -10.70 -3.71
CA SER A 399 33.86 -9.32 -3.55
C SER A 399 32.49 -9.10 -4.21
N PRO A 400 31.43 -8.81 -3.44
CA PRO A 400 30.07 -8.69 -3.98
C PRO A 400 29.93 -7.61 -5.06
N GLU A 401 30.72 -6.54 -4.98
CA GLU A 401 30.64 -5.37 -5.87
C GLU A 401 30.94 -5.68 -7.33
N ILE A 402 31.85 -6.62 -7.57
CA ILE A 402 32.27 -7.02 -8.92
C ILE A 402 31.67 -8.36 -9.32
N SER A 403 31.19 -9.15 -8.36
CA SER A 403 30.59 -10.45 -8.61
C SER A 403 29.17 -10.32 -9.17
N GLU A 404 28.91 -11.10 -10.21
CA GLU A 404 27.65 -11.14 -10.95
C GLU A 404 27.09 -12.55 -10.90
N ILE A 405 25.77 -12.71 -10.85
CA ILE A 405 25.10 -14.00 -11.00
C ILE A 405 24.09 -13.96 -12.13
N TYR A 406 24.18 -14.93 -13.04
CA TYR A 406 23.26 -15.12 -14.14
C TYR A 406 22.27 -16.22 -13.81
N ILE A 407 20.99 -15.87 -13.78
CA ILE A 407 19.87 -16.80 -13.65
C ILE A 407 19.44 -17.18 -15.06
N VAL A 408 19.61 -18.44 -15.43
CA VAL A 408 19.42 -18.92 -16.82
C VAL A 408 18.32 -19.96 -16.91
N GLU A 409 17.57 -19.92 -18.02
CA GLU A 409 16.50 -20.86 -18.30
C GLU A 409 17.06 -22.20 -18.82
N GLY A 410 16.95 -23.25 -18.00
CA GLY A 410 17.31 -24.62 -18.37
C GLY A 410 18.82 -24.94 -18.30
N ASP A 411 19.10 -26.25 -18.27
CA ASP A 411 20.48 -26.75 -18.20
C ASP A 411 21.25 -26.55 -19.52
N SER A 412 20.55 -26.42 -20.66
CA SER A 412 21.18 -26.19 -21.98
C SER A 412 21.79 -24.80 -22.06
N ALA A 413 21.00 -23.74 -21.83
CA ALA A 413 21.53 -22.38 -21.77
C ALA A 413 22.53 -22.22 -20.61
N GLY A 414 22.30 -22.90 -19.48
CA GLY A 414 23.27 -22.95 -18.38
C GLY A 414 24.62 -23.58 -18.75
N GLY A 415 24.62 -24.58 -19.62
CA GLY A 415 25.84 -25.18 -20.17
C GLY A 415 26.65 -24.18 -21.00
N SER A 416 26.00 -23.51 -21.96
CA SER A 416 26.65 -22.49 -22.81
C SER A 416 27.13 -21.29 -21.98
N ALA A 417 26.31 -20.80 -21.05
CA ALA A 417 26.68 -19.69 -20.16
C ALA A 417 27.86 -20.06 -19.25
N LYS A 418 27.89 -21.29 -18.73
CA LYS A 418 29.02 -21.76 -17.90
C LYS A 418 30.33 -21.84 -18.67
N GLN A 419 30.29 -22.19 -19.95
CA GLN A 419 31.47 -22.27 -20.82
C GLN A 419 31.93 -20.88 -21.31
N GLY A 420 30.99 -19.97 -21.58
CA GLY A 420 31.29 -18.65 -22.16
C GLY A 420 31.63 -17.56 -21.14
N ARG A 421 31.27 -17.75 -19.86
CA ARG A 421 31.48 -16.74 -18.80
C ARG A 421 32.94 -16.44 -18.50
N ASP A 422 33.18 -15.28 -17.91
CA ASP A 422 34.38 -15.07 -17.11
C ASP A 422 34.18 -15.64 -15.70
N SER A 423 34.78 -16.81 -15.45
CA SER A 423 34.68 -17.51 -14.16
C SER A 423 35.29 -16.75 -12.98
N GLU A 424 36.05 -15.68 -13.24
CA GLU A 424 36.58 -14.83 -12.18
C GLU A 424 35.45 -14.14 -11.41
N PHE A 425 34.49 -13.52 -12.11
CA PHE A 425 33.46 -12.70 -11.46
C PHE A 425 32.02 -13.09 -11.81
N GLN A 426 31.78 -13.98 -12.77
CA GLN A 426 30.41 -14.36 -13.17
C GLN A 426 30.04 -15.76 -12.66
N ALA A 427 28.98 -15.86 -11.88
CA ALA A 427 28.34 -17.09 -11.43
C ALA A 427 27.13 -17.45 -12.31
N ILE A 428 26.85 -18.74 -12.51
CA ILE A 428 25.70 -19.22 -13.30
C ILE A 428 24.82 -20.10 -12.43
N LEU A 429 23.52 -19.77 -12.38
CA LEU A 429 22.48 -20.53 -11.70
C LEU A 429 21.41 -20.95 -12.71
N PRO A 430 21.44 -22.19 -13.23
CA PRO A 430 20.41 -22.70 -14.10
C PRO A 430 19.13 -23.01 -13.32
N LEU A 431 17.99 -22.64 -13.90
CA LEU A 431 16.66 -22.98 -13.39
C LEU A 431 16.05 -24.13 -14.18
N ARG A 432 15.39 -25.05 -13.47
CA ARG A 432 14.69 -26.19 -14.10
C ARG A 432 13.19 -26.00 -14.05
N GLY A 433 12.58 -25.88 -15.23
CA GLY A 433 11.14 -25.68 -15.39
C GLY A 433 10.69 -24.28 -14.98
N LYS A 434 9.36 -24.08 -14.98
CA LYS A 434 8.76 -22.79 -14.60
C LYS A 434 8.90 -22.56 -13.10
N VAL A 435 9.28 -21.33 -12.74
CA VAL A 435 9.39 -20.91 -11.33
C VAL A 435 8.00 -20.97 -10.67
N LEU A 436 7.95 -21.33 -9.39
CA LEU A 436 6.69 -21.31 -8.64
C LEU A 436 6.14 -19.89 -8.59
N ASN A 437 4.88 -19.68 -8.97
CA ASN A 437 4.21 -18.41 -8.73
C ASN A 437 4.05 -18.22 -7.21
N VAL A 438 4.82 -17.28 -6.68
CA VAL A 438 4.87 -17.01 -5.23
C VAL A 438 3.68 -16.19 -4.75
N GLU A 439 3.01 -15.44 -5.62
CA GLU A 439 1.88 -14.59 -5.23
C GLU A 439 0.72 -15.43 -4.70
N LYS A 440 0.45 -16.54 -5.38
CA LYS A 440 -0.63 -17.47 -5.02
C LYS A 440 -0.16 -18.61 -4.10
N SER A 441 1.08 -18.55 -3.62
CA SER A 441 1.69 -19.64 -2.85
C SER A 441 2.05 -19.20 -1.44
N ARG A 442 1.82 -20.09 -0.47
CA ARG A 442 2.22 -19.89 0.92
C ARG A 442 3.73 -19.98 1.08
N LEU A 443 4.25 -19.33 2.12
CA LEU A 443 5.68 -19.26 2.40
C LEU A 443 6.34 -20.63 2.64
N ASP A 444 5.65 -21.58 3.24
CA ASP A 444 6.15 -22.96 3.42
C ASP A 444 6.30 -23.68 2.08
N LYS A 445 5.32 -23.53 1.18
CA LYS A 445 5.38 -24.08 -0.18
C LYS A 445 6.51 -23.42 -0.97
N ILE A 446 6.68 -22.10 -0.84
CA ILE A 446 7.77 -21.34 -1.46
C ILE A 446 9.13 -21.85 -0.95
N LEU A 447 9.28 -22.00 0.37
CA LEU A 447 10.51 -22.50 0.99
C LEU A 447 10.74 -24.00 0.77
N SER A 448 9.73 -24.78 0.40
CA SER A 448 9.90 -26.18 -0.02
C SER A 448 10.34 -26.31 -1.48
N ASN A 449 10.22 -25.23 -2.27
CA ASN A 449 10.58 -25.25 -3.68
C ASN A 449 12.10 -25.19 -3.85
N LYS A 450 12.66 -26.19 -4.53
CA LYS A 450 14.11 -26.32 -4.74
C LYS A 450 14.71 -25.15 -5.53
N GLU A 451 14.00 -24.61 -6.51
CA GLU A 451 14.49 -23.50 -7.34
C GLU A 451 14.58 -22.21 -6.51
N ILE A 452 13.52 -21.90 -5.75
CA ILE A 452 13.50 -20.76 -4.82
C ILE A 452 14.58 -20.88 -3.75
N LEU A 453 14.70 -22.05 -3.11
CA LEU A 453 15.76 -22.31 -2.14
C LEU A 453 17.16 -22.12 -2.73
N SER A 454 17.38 -22.61 -3.95
CA SER A 454 18.67 -22.44 -4.65
C SER A 454 18.99 -20.97 -4.84
N MET A 455 18.00 -20.15 -5.23
CA MET A 455 18.20 -18.71 -5.41
C MET A 455 18.52 -18.01 -4.08
N ILE A 456 17.76 -18.27 -3.01
CA ILE A 456 18.00 -17.68 -1.69
C ILE A 456 19.41 -18.05 -1.18
N GLN A 457 19.81 -19.31 -1.35
CA GLN A 457 21.16 -19.79 -0.99
C GLN A 457 22.25 -19.15 -1.84
N ALA A 458 22.01 -18.97 -3.15
CA ALA A 458 22.96 -18.33 -4.05
C ALA A 458 23.16 -16.86 -3.66
N PHE A 459 22.08 -16.09 -3.48
CA PHE A 459 22.18 -14.67 -3.14
C PHE A 459 22.75 -14.43 -1.75
N GLY A 460 22.53 -15.35 -0.80
CA GLY A 460 23.08 -15.26 0.56
C GLY A 460 22.41 -14.22 1.46
N THR A 461 21.32 -13.62 1.01
CA THR A 461 20.60 -12.54 1.72
C THR A 461 19.61 -13.04 2.77
N GLY A 462 19.24 -14.31 2.78
CA GLY A 462 18.10 -14.79 3.57
C GLY A 462 16.75 -14.44 2.93
N ILE A 463 15.66 -14.56 3.69
CA ILE A 463 14.29 -14.31 3.21
C ILE A 463 13.36 -13.94 4.37
N GLY A 464 12.37 -13.08 4.11
CA GLY A 464 11.40 -12.64 5.11
C GLY A 464 12.08 -11.83 6.21
N GLU A 465 11.83 -12.16 7.47
CA GLU A 465 12.43 -11.45 8.62
C GLU A 465 13.96 -11.58 8.71
N ASP A 466 14.53 -12.62 8.13
CA ASP A 466 15.98 -12.85 8.10
C ASP A 466 16.64 -12.21 6.86
N PHE A 467 15.87 -11.53 6.02
CA PHE A 467 16.38 -10.91 4.80
C PHE A 467 17.24 -9.69 5.13
N ASP A 468 18.45 -9.69 4.58
CA ASP A 468 19.40 -8.60 4.68
C ASP A 468 20.08 -8.42 3.32
N ALA A 469 19.69 -7.35 2.62
CA ALA A 469 20.21 -7.03 1.29
C ALA A 469 21.71 -6.70 1.32
N ALA A 470 22.25 -6.23 2.44
CA ALA A 470 23.68 -5.92 2.56
C ALA A 470 24.56 -7.18 2.59
N LYS A 471 23.97 -8.36 2.84
CA LYS A 471 24.65 -9.66 2.77
C LYS A 471 24.63 -10.27 1.37
N ALA A 472 24.13 -9.55 0.36
CA ALA A 472 24.09 -10.04 -1.01
C ALA A 472 25.50 -10.43 -1.47
N ARG A 473 25.63 -11.64 -2.00
CA ARG A 473 26.89 -12.17 -2.54
C ARG A 473 27.24 -11.61 -3.92
N TYR A 474 26.27 -11.04 -4.62
CA TYR A 474 26.41 -10.52 -5.98
C TYR A 474 25.64 -9.20 -6.07
N HIS A 475 26.32 -8.10 -6.40
CA HIS A 475 25.67 -6.80 -6.62
C HIS A 475 25.04 -6.67 -8.02
N LYS A 476 25.22 -7.67 -8.88
CA LYS A 476 24.44 -7.81 -10.11
C LYS A 476 23.82 -9.20 -10.22
N ILE A 477 22.51 -9.24 -10.15
CA ILE A 477 21.67 -10.41 -10.39
C ILE A 477 21.03 -10.21 -11.77
N VAL A 478 21.51 -10.96 -12.76
CA VAL A 478 21.12 -10.84 -14.16
C VAL A 478 20.16 -11.97 -14.51
N ILE A 479 18.92 -11.63 -14.84
CA ILE A 479 17.92 -12.56 -15.37
C ILE A 479 18.16 -12.71 -16.87
N MET A 480 18.54 -13.90 -17.31
CA MET A 480 18.86 -14.21 -18.70
C MET A 480 17.96 -15.36 -19.18
N THR A 481 16.80 -14.99 -19.70
CA THR A 481 15.75 -15.89 -20.22
C THR A 481 15.63 -15.78 -21.74
N ASP A 482 14.97 -16.74 -22.36
CA ASP A 482 14.75 -16.74 -23.81
C ASP A 482 13.83 -15.58 -24.24
N ALA A 483 13.98 -15.15 -25.50
CA ALA A 483 13.21 -14.05 -26.10
C ALA A 483 11.87 -14.55 -26.69
N ASP A 484 11.18 -15.41 -25.93
CA ASP A 484 9.90 -15.99 -26.29
C ASP A 484 8.85 -15.80 -25.17
N VAL A 485 7.66 -16.39 -25.37
CA VAL A 485 6.55 -16.27 -24.42
C VAL A 485 6.82 -16.99 -23.09
N ASP A 486 7.62 -18.06 -23.10
CA ASP A 486 7.93 -18.84 -21.90
C ASP A 486 9.02 -18.15 -21.08
N GLY A 487 10.05 -17.61 -21.72
CA GLY A 487 11.07 -16.77 -21.10
C GLY A 487 10.49 -15.48 -20.52
N ALA A 488 9.54 -14.83 -21.22
CA ALA A 488 8.80 -13.69 -20.69
C ALA A 488 8.01 -14.08 -19.43
N HIS A 489 7.37 -15.25 -19.40
CA HIS A 489 6.63 -15.73 -18.24
C HIS A 489 7.57 -16.03 -17.05
N ILE A 490 8.70 -16.71 -17.27
CA ILE A 490 9.71 -16.97 -16.22
C ILE A 490 10.24 -15.66 -15.66
N ARG A 491 10.52 -14.68 -16.52
CA ARG A 491 10.95 -13.34 -16.10
C ARG A 491 9.92 -12.69 -15.18
N THR A 492 8.63 -12.71 -15.52
CA THR A 492 7.58 -12.14 -14.65
C THR A 492 7.51 -12.86 -13.29
N LEU A 493 7.62 -14.19 -13.28
CA LEU A 493 7.63 -14.98 -12.04
C LEU A 493 8.84 -14.66 -11.14
N LEU A 494 10.02 -14.50 -11.74
CA LEU A 494 11.24 -14.10 -11.03
C LEU A 494 11.15 -12.68 -10.47
N LEU A 495 10.63 -11.74 -11.26
CA LEU A 495 10.41 -10.37 -10.81
C LEU A 495 9.42 -10.31 -9.65
N THR A 496 8.32 -11.08 -9.73
CA THR A 496 7.33 -11.21 -8.66
C THR A 496 7.98 -11.75 -7.37
N PHE A 497 8.81 -12.80 -7.50
CA PHE A 497 9.56 -13.35 -6.36
C PHE A 497 10.51 -12.34 -5.72
N LEU A 498 11.31 -11.66 -6.53
CA LEU A 498 12.25 -10.64 -6.06
C LEU A 498 11.51 -9.47 -5.41
N TYR A 499 10.40 -9.02 -6.00
CA TYR A 499 9.57 -7.94 -5.47
C TYR A 499 8.96 -8.28 -4.12
N ARG A 500 8.31 -9.44 -3.99
CA ARG A 500 7.57 -9.83 -2.79
C ARG A 500 8.48 -10.20 -1.62
N HIS A 501 9.61 -10.86 -1.88
CA HIS A 501 10.41 -11.46 -0.82
C HIS A 501 11.81 -10.87 -0.66
N LEU A 502 12.35 -10.21 -1.69
CA LEU A 502 13.73 -9.72 -1.71
C LEU A 502 13.80 -8.27 -2.23
N LYS A 503 12.76 -7.47 -1.96
CA LYS A 503 12.57 -6.10 -2.50
C LYS A 503 13.82 -5.23 -2.37
N GLY A 504 14.54 -5.34 -1.25
CA GLY A 504 15.75 -4.57 -0.99
C GLY A 504 16.84 -4.73 -2.07
N LEU A 505 16.89 -5.87 -2.78
CA LEU A 505 17.80 -6.07 -3.91
C LEU A 505 17.43 -5.20 -5.12
N ILE A 506 16.14 -4.98 -5.34
CA ILE A 506 15.63 -4.10 -6.40
C ILE A 506 15.88 -2.64 -6.00
N ASP A 507 15.60 -2.29 -4.74
CA ASP A 507 15.79 -0.93 -4.22
C ASP A 507 17.27 -0.50 -4.28
N MET A 508 18.21 -1.43 -3.99
CA MET A 508 19.66 -1.21 -4.15
C MET A 508 20.12 -1.19 -5.62
N GLY A 509 19.25 -1.54 -6.57
CA GLY A 509 19.54 -1.54 -8.00
C GLY A 509 20.37 -2.73 -8.47
N TYR A 510 20.34 -3.87 -7.75
CA TYR A 510 21.15 -5.05 -8.06
C TYR A 510 20.51 -5.97 -9.11
N VAL A 511 19.25 -5.77 -9.48
CA VAL A 511 18.53 -6.66 -10.40
C VAL A 511 18.55 -6.12 -11.83
N TYR A 512 18.92 -6.97 -12.78
CA TYR A 512 19.07 -6.65 -14.19
C TYR A 512 18.43 -7.72 -15.08
N ILE A 513 18.04 -7.34 -16.29
CA ILE A 513 17.56 -8.23 -17.34
C ILE A 513 18.55 -8.17 -18.50
N ALA A 514 19.02 -9.34 -18.93
CA ALA A 514 19.88 -9.47 -20.11
C ALA A 514 19.10 -9.17 -21.40
N GLN A 515 19.78 -8.62 -22.41
CA GLN A 515 19.21 -8.35 -23.73
C GLN A 515 19.99 -9.12 -24.80
N PRO A 516 19.67 -10.40 -25.07
CA PRO A 516 20.29 -11.14 -26.15
C PRO A 516 19.83 -10.59 -27.52
N PRO A 517 20.63 -10.77 -28.58
CA PRO A 517 20.26 -10.33 -29.92
C PRO A 517 19.13 -11.18 -30.51
N LEU A 518 18.27 -10.56 -31.31
CA LEU A 518 17.20 -11.24 -32.05
C LEU A 518 17.70 -11.89 -33.34
N TYR A 519 18.68 -11.25 -33.99
CA TYR A 519 19.22 -11.72 -35.27
C TYR A 519 20.75 -11.66 -35.31
N LYS A 520 21.32 -12.56 -36.10
CA LYS A 520 22.70 -12.52 -36.58
C LYS A 520 22.69 -12.38 -38.10
N VAL A 521 23.32 -11.32 -38.60
CA VAL A 521 23.49 -11.05 -40.03
C VAL A 521 24.95 -11.29 -40.39
N GLN A 522 25.20 -12.14 -41.39
CA GLN A 522 26.55 -12.51 -41.80
C GLN A 522 26.75 -12.43 -43.31
N SER A 523 27.85 -11.81 -43.74
CA SER A 523 28.33 -11.82 -45.13
C SER A 523 29.84 -12.02 -45.14
N GLY A 524 30.28 -13.19 -45.60
CA GLY A 524 31.69 -13.61 -45.50
C GLY A 524 32.18 -13.63 -44.06
N LYS A 525 33.18 -12.79 -43.75
CA LYS A 525 33.76 -12.62 -42.41
C LYS A 525 33.09 -11.54 -41.56
N LYS A 526 32.22 -10.70 -42.14
CA LYS A 526 31.52 -9.64 -41.41
C LYS A 526 30.29 -10.24 -40.73
N VAL A 527 30.18 -10.08 -39.42
CA VAL A 527 29.04 -10.51 -38.59
C VAL A 527 28.52 -9.29 -37.84
N GLU A 528 27.21 -9.10 -37.82
CA GLU A 528 26.55 -8.05 -37.05
C GLU A 528 25.33 -8.62 -36.33
N TYR A 529 25.20 -8.31 -35.04
CA TYR A 529 24.09 -8.75 -34.20
C TYR A 529 23.06 -7.64 -34.07
N VAL A 530 21.79 -7.99 -34.22
CA VAL A 530 20.67 -7.04 -34.22
C VAL A 530 19.74 -7.35 -33.05
N TYR A 531 19.46 -6.34 -32.22
CA TYR A 531 18.71 -6.46 -30.96
C TYR A 531 17.24 -6.04 -31.07
N ASP A 532 16.86 -5.34 -32.13
CA ASP A 532 15.49 -4.90 -32.38
C ASP A 532 15.08 -5.19 -33.85
N GLU A 533 13.80 -5.49 -34.08
CA GLU A 533 13.31 -5.83 -35.43
C GLU A 533 13.40 -4.62 -36.38
N GLU A 534 13.34 -3.39 -35.85
CA GLU A 534 13.35 -2.15 -36.64
C GLU A 534 14.71 -1.82 -37.27
N ARG A 535 15.82 -2.25 -36.64
CA ARG A 535 17.17 -2.07 -37.22
C ARG A 535 17.51 -3.09 -38.28
N LEU A 536 16.80 -4.23 -38.34
CA LEU A 536 17.13 -5.31 -39.27
C LEU A 536 17.16 -4.82 -40.74
N PRO A 537 16.17 -4.07 -41.28
CA PRO A 537 16.21 -3.57 -42.64
C PRO A 537 17.44 -2.68 -42.91
N LYS A 538 17.80 -1.79 -41.96
CA LYS A 538 18.94 -0.89 -42.10
C LYS A 538 20.28 -1.64 -42.12
N VAL A 539 20.40 -2.68 -41.29
CA VAL A 539 21.59 -3.54 -41.26
C VAL A 539 21.70 -4.32 -42.57
N LEU A 540 20.58 -4.82 -43.12
CA LEU A 540 20.58 -5.52 -44.40
C LEU A 540 20.98 -4.60 -45.57
N GLU A 541 20.50 -3.36 -45.58
CA GLU A 541 20.90 -2.33 -46.57
C GLU A 541 22.41 -2.03 -46.46
N ALA A 542 22.94 -1.88 -45.24
CA ALA A 542 24.35 -1.58 -45.00
C ALA A 542 25.30 -2.73 -45.36
N PHE A 543 24.83 -3.98 -45.30
CA PHE A 543 25.62 -5.14 -45.71
C PHE A 543 25.73 -5.28 -47.23
N GLY A 544 24.66 -4.95 -47.96
CA GLY A 544 24.56 -5.18 -49.40
C GLY A 544 24.54 -6.67 -49.79
N GLY A 545 23.99 -6.98 -50.97
CA GLY A 545 23.92 -8.36 -51.47
C GLY A 545 22.87 -9.23 -50.77
N ARG A 546 23.16 -10.54 -50.62
CA ARG A 546 22.28 -11.53 -49.94
C ARG A 546 22.98 -12.07 -48.68
N PRO A 547 23.01 -11.33 -47.56
CA PRO A 547 23.60 -11.81 -46.31
C PRO A 547 22.80 -12.99 -45.75
N GLN A 548 23.47 -13.89 -45.03
CA GLN A 548 22.81 -14.95 -44.25
C GLN A 548 22.22 -14.36 -42.98
N ILE A 549 20.94 -14.62 -42.73
CA ILE A 549 20.22 -14.14 -41.55
C ILE A 549 19.85 -15.36 -40.71
N GLN A 550 20.31 -15.37 -39.45
CA GLN A 550 19.88 -16.33 -38.44
C GLN A 550 19.06 -15.58 -37.40
N ARG A 551 17.84 -16.06 -37.14
CA ARG A 551 17.00 -15.59 -36.02
C ARG A 551 17.23 -16.50 -34.83
N TYR A 552 17.55 -15.92 -33.68
CA TYR A 552 17.64 -16.68 -32.43
C TYR A 552 16.25 -16.86 -31.84
N LYS A 553 15.90 -18.10 -31.46
CA LYS A 553 14.65 -18.39 -30.74
C LYS A 553 14.87 -18.62 -29.24
N GLY A 554 16.04 -19.14 -28.88
CA GLY A 554 16.43 -19.35 -27.49
C GLY A 554 17.93 -19.26 -27.31
N LEU A 555 18.37 -18.99 -26.08
CA LEU A 555 19.77 -18.81 -25.70
C LEU A 555 20.60 -20.09 -25.95
N GLY A 556 19.96 -21.26 -25.93
CA GLY A 556 20.61 -22.55 -26.24
C GLY A 556 21.07 -22.69 -27.70
N GLU A 557 20.60 -21.84 -28.62
CA GLU A 557 21.04 -21.82 -30.02
C GLU A 557 22.36 -21.05 -30.22
N MET A 558 22.79 -20.31 -29.19
CA MET A 558 24.05 -19.56 -29.20
C MET A 558 25.18 -20.44 -28.67
N ASN A 559 26.30 -20.43 -29.39
CA ASN A 559 27.51 -21.05 -28.86
C ASN A 559 28.12 -20.18 -27.73
N PRO A 560 29.03 -20.72 -26.91
CA PRO A 560 29.60 -19.99 -25.77
C PRO A 560 30.25 -18.65 -26.14
N GLU A 561 30.96 -18.57 -27.28
CA GLU A 561 31.60 -17.32 -27.72
C GLU A 561 30.55 -16.26 -28.11
N GLN A 562 29.51 -16.64 -28.85
CA GLN A 562 28.42 -15.73 -29.21
C GLN A 562 27.71 -15.18 -27.98
N LEU A 563 27.44 -16.04 -27.00
CA LEU A 563 26.76 -15.63 -25.77
C LEU A 563 27.62 -14.64 -24.96
N TRP A 564 28.94 -14.88 -24.91
CA TRP A 564 29.90 -13.95 -24.31
C TRP A 564 29.87 -12.58 -25.01
N GLU A 565 30.20 -12.54 -26.30
CA GLU A 565 30.40 -11.31 -27.08
C GLU A 565 29.16 -10.40 -27.12
N THR A 566 27.97 -10.98 -26.99
CA THR A 566 26.70 -10.26 -27.16
C THR A 566 26.03 -9.92 -25.83
N THR A 567 26.03 -10.85 -24.87
CA THR A 567 25.10 -10.80 -23.75
C THR A 567 25.78 -10.85 -22.38
N MET A 568 27.03 -11.33 -22.30
CA MET A 568 27.74 -11.51 -21.01
C MET A 568 28.96 -10.63 -20.81
N ASP A 569 29.66 -10.23 -21.87
CA ASP A 569 30.84 -9.38 -21.80
C ASP A 569 30.46 -7.97 -21.28
N PRO A 570 30.99 -7.51 -20.14
CA PRO A 570 30.68 -6.18 -19.59
C PRO A 570 31.00 -5.01 -20.52
N THR A 571 31.88 -5.20 -21.52
CA THR A 571 32.30 -4.15 -22.45
C THR A 571 31.33 -3.93 -23.61
N THR A 572 30.57 -4.96 -24.00
CA THR A 572 29.69 -4.93 -25.19
C THR A 572 28.21 -5.14 -24.85
N ARG A 573 27.89 -5.81 -23.74
CA ARG A 573 26.51 -6.17 -23.40
C ARG A 573 25.65 -4.96 -23.04
N THR A 574 24.35 -5.12 -23.22
CA THR A 574 23.34 -4.20 -22.68
C THR A 574 22.51 -4.91 -21.61
N LEU A 575 22.41 -4.31 -20.43
CA LEU A 575 21.57 -4.79 -19.33
C LEU A 575 20.50 -3.75 -19.01
N LEU A 576 19.25 -4.19 -18.89
CA LEU A 576 18.16 -3.35 -18.39
C LEU A 576 18.12 -3.46 -16.87
N ARG A 577 18.38 -2.38 -16.16
CA ARG A 577 18.23 -2.34 -14.70
C ARG A 577 16.75 -2.28 -14.35
N VAL A 578 16.30 -3.18 -13.50
CA VAL A 578 14.90 -3.26 -13.06
C VAL A 578 14.60 -2.12 -12.10
N SER A 579 13.54 -1.36 -12.36
CA SER A 579 13.00 -0.38 -11.43
C SER A 579 11.95 -1.00 -10.51
N LEU A 580 11.66 -0.32 -9.40
CA LEU A 580 10.58 -0.74 -8.51
C LEU A 580 9.22 -0.76 -9.23
N GLN A 581 8.98 0.18 -10.16
CA GLN A 581 7.76 0.25 -10.94
C GLN A 581 7.59 -0.98 -11.84
N ASP A 582 8.67 -1.44 -12.49
CA ASP A 582 8.64 -2.63 -13.34
C ASP A 582 8.28 -3.89 -12.53
N ALA A 583 8.83 -3.98 -11.32
CA ALA A 583 8.58 -5.07 -10.40
C ALA A 583 7.14 -5.05 -9.84
N MET A 584 6.61 -3.85 -9.55
CA MET A 584 5.21 -3.65 -9.17
C MET A 584 4.24 -4.03 -10.28
N ASN A 585 4.53 -3.61 -11.52
CA ASN A 585 3.70 -3.95 -12.67
C ASN A 585 3.68 -5.48 -12.90
N ALA A 586 4.81 -6.16 -12.71
CA ALA A 586 4.90 -7.62 -12.81
C ALA A 586 4.05 -8.32 -11.73
N ASP A 587 4.01 -7.79 -10.51
CA ASP A 587 3.20 -8.30 -9.40
C ASP A 587 1.69 -8.14 -9.66
N GLN A 588 1.28 -7.00 -10.22
CA GLN A 588 -0.11 -6.71 -10.61
C GLN A 588 -0.64 -7.64 -11.69
N VAL A 589 0.22 -8.23 -12.54
CA VAL A 589 -0.21 -9.22 -13.55
C VAL A 589 -0.70 -10.52 -12.90
N PHE A 590 -0.24 -10.84 -11.68
CA PHE A 590 -0.60 -12.06 -10.96
C PHE A 590 -1.56 -11.86 -9.79
N SER A 591 -1.71 -10.62 -9.33
CA SER A 591 -2.72 -10.16 -8.38
C SER A 591 -4.08 -10.09 -9.07
#